data_AF-A0A9P6JCD2-F1
#
_entry.id   AF-A0A9P6JCD2-F1
#
_cell.length_a   1.000
_cell.length_b   1.000
_cell.length_c   1.000
_cell.angle_alpha   90.00
_cell.angle_beta   90.00
_cell.angle_gamma   90.00
#
_symmetry.space_group_name_H-M   'P 1'
#
loop_
_entity.id
_entity.type
_entity.pdbx_description
1 polymer ?
#
loop_
_entity_poly.entity_id
_entity_poly.type
_entity_poly.pdbx_seq_one_letter_code
_entity_poly.pdbx_strand_id
1 'polypeptide(L)'
;MYVIVRPSRSYGPIQNAIAVLNLLSLLVGMILLCVGTFVYFAPGAVFVTSTLLPHLVLVLGATISLVSFLGYYGVMNEKRWILWLHGLILLIAIALQITVGAIAFVYRNQGNEVLDKAWDRVFRSDPRVIQDLESIFQCCGFENVLDRAVPVTCPLDHHYMTGCRENIQTAFQDSLQAIGVIGAILGGIELVSLLGAAILYHRFDKQKYERERDEGEATLVRALLEAQNVERQIEEARRERDRDVSYRALAQQVRAQTLARAEEEGLLAREGGGGVGGIASNGQSRKGARDGGRVPRDPPPYGTFDSTT
;
A
#
# COMPACT_ATOMS: atom_id res chain seq x y z
N MET A 1 -1.50 32.93 -0.69
CA MET A 1 -2.42 31.79 -0.89
C MET A 1 -1.94 31.05 -2.13
N TYR A 2 -1.22 29.94 -1.99
CA TYR A 2 -0.75 29.18 -3.15
C TYR A 2 -1.92 28.38 -3.72
N VAL A 3 -2.47 28.84 -4.85
CA VAL A 3 -3.45 28.07 -5.61
C VAL A 3 -2.68 26.92 -6.25
N ILE A 4 -2.75 25.74 -5.64
CA ILE A 4 -2.27 24.50 -6.25
C ILE A 4 -3.25 24.17 -7.39
N VAL A 5 -3.01 24.77 -8.56
CA VAL A 5 -3.65 24.38 -9.82
C VAL A 5 -3.15 22.97 -10.13
N ARG A 6 -3.82 21.94 -9.61
CA ARG A 6 -3.63 20.58 -10.11
C ARG A 6 -3.97 20.63 -11.61
N PRO A 7 -3.06 20.25 -12.51
CA PRO A 7 -3.34 20.29 -13.93
C PRO A 7 -4.56 19.42 -14.23
N SER A 8 -5.46 19.93 -15.08
CA SER A 8 -6.69 19.25 -15.50
C SER A 8 -6.34 17.97 -16.26
N ARG A 9 -6.17 16.86 -15.52
CA ARG A 9 -5.80 15.56 -16.09
C ARG A 9 -6.86 15.09 -17.08
N SER A 10 -6.45 14.90 -18.32
CA SER A 10 -7.17 14.18 -19.38
C SER A 10 -7.68 12.79 -18.96
N TYR A 11 -7.16 12.22 -17.87
CA TYR A 11 -7.47 10.88 -17.34
C TYR A 11 -8.64 10.85 -16.34
N GLY A 12 -9.29 11.99 -16.10
CA GLY A 12 -10.49 12.11 -15.26
C GLY A 12 -11.56 11.02 -15.44
N PRO A 13 -12.00 10.63 -16.65
CA PRO A 13 -13.12 9.69 -16.79
C PRO A 13 -12.86 8.30 -16.20
N ILE A 14 -11.65 7.73 -16.34
CA ILE A 14 -11.32 6.42 -15.76
C ILE A 14 -11.24 6.51 -14.24
N GLN A 15 -10.60 7.56 -13.72
CA GLN A 15 -10.47 7.81 -12.28
C GLN A 15 -11.86 7.98 -11.64
N ASN A 16 -12.74 8.77 -12.28
CA ASN A 16 -14.09 9.01 -11.82
C ASN A 16 -14.97 7.75 -11.93
N ALA A 17 -14.87 6.96 -13.00
CA ALA A 17 -15.63 5.72 -13.15
C ALA A 17 -15.31 4.71 -12.04
N ILE A 18 -14.02 4.46 -11.76
CA ILE A 18 -13.60 3.55 -10.69
C ILE A 18 -14.03 4.10 -9.32
N ALA A 19 -13.93 5.42 -9.09
CA ALA A 19 -14.38 6.04 -7.85
C ALA A 19 -15.90 5.92 -7.65
N VAL A 20 -16.71 6.12 -8.70
CA VAL A 20 -18.17 5.96 -8.65
C VAL A 20 -18.57 4.50 -8.42
N LEU A 21 -17.94 3.54 -9.10
CA LEU A 21 -18.20 2.10 -8.88
C LEU A 21 -17.89 1.68 -7.44
N ASN A 22 -16.76 2.12 -6.88
CA ASN A 22 -16.42 1.88 -5.48
C ASN A 22 -17.38 2.61 -4.52
N LEU A 23 -17.82 3.83 -4.84
CA LEU A 23 -18.78 4.55 -4.01
C LEU A 23 -20.16 3.86 -3.98
N LEU A 24 -20.64 3.36 -5.12
CA LEU A 24 -21.89 2.57 -5.19
C LEU A 24 -21.76 1.25 -4.41
N SER A 25 -20.63 0.57 -4.54
CA SER A 25 -20.34 -0.67 -3.79
C SER A 25 -20.25 -0.43 -2.28
N LEU A 26 -19.69 0.72 -1.86
CA LEU A 26 -19.69 1.16 -0.46
C LEU A 26 -21.10 1.37 0.07
N LEU A 27 -21.99 2.03 -0.69
CA LEU A 27 -23.39 2.21 -0.29
C LEU A 27 -24.11 0.86 -0.13
N VAL A 28 -23.90 -0.09 -1.04
CA VAL A 28 -24.45 -1.45 -0.93
C VAL A 28 -23.91 -2.17 0.31
N GLY A 29 -22.60 -2.11 0.58
CA GLY A 29 -21.99 -2.67 1.78
C GLY A 29 -22.57 -2.10 3.08
N MET A 30 -22.76 -0.77 3.13
CA MET A 30 -23.38 -0.10 4.28
C MET A 30 -24.84 -0.48 4.46
N ILE A 31 -25.62 -0.65 3.39
CA ILE A 31 -26.99 -1.17 3.45
C ILE A 31 -27.01 -2.61 4.02
N LEU A 32 -26.12 -3.48 3.55
CA LEU A 32 -26.00 -4.85 4.07
C LEU A 32 -25.62 -4.89 5.56
N LEU A 33 -24.74 -3.98 6.02
CA LEU A 33 -24.44 -3.82 7.44
C LEU A 33 -25.65 -3.38 8.26
N CYS A 34 -26.41 -2.39 7.78
CA CYS A 34 -27.63 -1.92 8.45
C CYS A 34 -28.69 -3.04 8.54
N VAL A 35 -28.94 -3.76 7.44
CA VAL A 35 -29.90 -4.88 7.41
C VAL A 35 -29.43 -6.04 8.29
N GLY A 36 -28.15 -6.44 8.19
CA GLY A 36 -27.58 -7.50 9.03
C GLY A 36 -27.64 -7.18 10.51
N THR A 37 -27.36 -5.92 10.89
CA THR A 37 -27.46 -5.44 12.28
C THR A 37 -28.90 -5.45 12.76
N PHE A 38 -29.85 -4.98 11.95
CA PHE A 38 -31.27 -5.00 12.27
C PHE A 38 -31.78 -6.43 12.50
N VAL A 39 -31.47 -7.36 11.59
CA VAL A 39 -31.87 -8.77 11.71
C VAL A 39 -31.22 -9.43 12.94
N TYR A 40 -29.95 -9.14 13.23
CA TYR A 40 -29.24 -9.68 14.38
C TYR A 40 -29.86 -9.26 15.73
N PHE A 41 -30.33 -8.01 15.85
CA PHE A 41 -30.92 -7.49 17.09
C PHE A 41 -32.45 -7.61 17.16
N ALA A 42 -33.15 -7.97 16.08
CA ALA A 42 -34.61 -8.07 16.06
C ALA A 42 -35.09 -9.34 16.79
N PRO A 43 -35.77 -9.24 17.97
CA PRO A 43 -36.09 -10.38 18.82
C PRO A 43 -37.13 -11.36 18.25
N GLY A 44 -37.67 -11.10 17.05
CA GLY A 44 -38.55 -12.02 16.31
C GLY A 44 -37.92 -12.61 15.03
N ALA A 45 -36.79 -12.10 14.54
CA ALA A 45 -36.19 -12.55 13.27
C ALA A 45 -35.27 -13.77 13.44
N VAL A 46 -34.64 -13.89 14.62
CA VAL A 46 -33.70 -14.97 14.96
C VAL A 46 -34.41 -16.32 15.18
N PHE A 47 -35.74 -16.33 15.38
CA PHE A 47 -36.51 -17.57 15.57
C PHE A 47 -36.71 -18.41 14.30
N VAL A 48 -36.48 -17.83 13.11
CA VAL A 48 -36.72 -18.49 11.80
C VAL A 48 -35.41 -18.64 11.00
N THR A 49 -34.30 -18.09 11.49
CA THR A 49 -33.01 -18.12 10.79
C THR A 49 -31.91 -18.66 11.70
N SER A 50 -31.13 -19.60 11.18
CA SER A 50 -29.95 -20.10 11.87
C SER A 50 -29.01 -18.93 12.22
N THR A 51 -28.44 -18.94 13.43
CA THR A 51 -27.63 -17.84 13.96
C THR A 51 -26.45 -17.47 13.04
N LEU A 52 -26.00 -18.40 12.20
CA LEU A 52 -24.95 -18.18 11.20
C LEU A 52 -25.32 -17.13 10.14
N LEU A 53 -26.57 -17.08 9.68
CA LEU A 53 -26.96 -16.27 8.51
C LEU A 53 -26.78 -14.76 8.76
N PRO A 54 -27.25 -14.17 9.89
CA PRO A 54 -26.99 -12.75 10.19
C PRO A 54 -25.50 -12.42 10.33
N HIS A 55 -24.69 -13.33 10.90
CA HIS A 55 -23.24 -13.14 11.00
C HIS A 55 -22.56 -13.11 9.63
N LEU A 56 -22.95 -14.00 8.71
CA LEU A 56 -22.43 -14.01 7.34
C LEU A 56 -22.75 -12.72 6.58
N VAL A 57 -23.99 -12.20 6.72
CA VAL A 57 -24.39 -10.92 6.11
C VAL A 57 -23.59 -9.74 6.68
N LEU A 58 -23.36 -9.71 8.00
CA LEU A 58 -22.53 -8.69 8.65
C LEU A 58 -21.08 -8.73 8.18
N VAL A 59 -20.45 -9.92 8.15
CA VAL A 59 -19.07 -10.08 7.68
C VAL A 59 -18.93 -9.67 6.21
N LEU A 60 -19.88 -10.09 5.36
CA LEU A 60 -19.90 -9.73 3.94
C LEU A 60 -20.12 -8.22 3.71
N GLY A 61 -21.05 -7.60 4.44
CA GLY A 61 -21.27 -6.15 4.38
C GLY A 61 -20.04 -5.36 4.85
N ALA A 62 -19.34 -5.84 5.87
CA ALA A 62 -18.11 -5.24 6.38
C ALA A 62 -16.95 -5.31 5.38
N THR A 63 -16.71 -6.49 4.76
CA THR A 63 -15.64 -6.66 3.77
C THR A 63 -15.91 -5.86 2.50
N ILE A 64 -17.13 -5.87 1.97
CA ILE A 64 -17.53 -5.04 0.83
C ILE A 64 -17.30 -3.55 1.13
N SER A 65 -17.76 -3.08 2.29
CA SER A 65 -17.57 -1.68 2.73
C SER A 65 -16.08 -1.31 2.81
N LEU A 66 -15.27 -2.15 3.45
CA LEU A 66 -13.83 -1.91 3.60
C LEU A 66 -13.10 -1.85 2.25
N VAL A 67 -13.31 -2.84 1.38
CA VAL A 67 -12.66 -2.90 0.06
C VAL A 67 -13.06 -1.72 -0.82
N SER A 68 -14.34 -1.35 -0.78
CA SER A 68 -14.90 -0.22 -1.52
C SER A 68 -14.35 1.12 -1.01
N PHE A 69 -14.24 1.29 0.31
CA PHE A 69 -13.62 2.48 0.91
C PHE A 69 -12.15 2.61 0.53
N LEU A 70 -11.37 1.52 0.59
CA LEU A 70 -9.96 1.51 0.16
C LEU A 70 -9.81 1.85 -1.33
N GLY A 71 -10.70 1.32 -2.18
CA GLY A 71 -10.74 1.65 -3.61
C GLY A 71 -11.00 3.12 -3.86
N TYR A 72 -12.11 3.66 -3.31
CA TYR A 72 -12.45 5.09 -3.42
C TYR A 72 -11.33 5.99 -2.88
N TYR A 73 -10.86 5.74 -1.66
CA TYR A 73 -9.84 6.56 -1.01
C TYR A 73 -8.48 6.49 -1.73
N GLY A 74 -8.07 5.31 -2.19
CA GLY A 74 -6.82 5.11 -2.95
C GLY A 74 -6.82 5.86 -4.28
N VAL A 75 -7.97 5.90 -4.96
CA VAL A 75 -8.18 6.61 -6.23
C VAL A 75 -8.24 8.13 -6.03
N MET A 76 -8.88 8.64 -4.97
CA MET A 76 -8.96 10.07 -4.69
C MET A 76 -7.65 10.67 -4.16
N ASN A 77 -6.91 9.94 -3.32
CA ASN A 77 -5.71 10.45 -2.65
C ASN A 77 -4.39 10.10 -3.37
N GLU A 78 -4.46 9.41 -4.51
CA GLU A 78 -3.30 8.96 -5.32
C GLU A 78 -2.28 8.12 -4.52
N LYS A 79 -2.77 7.40 -3.49
CA LYS A 79 -1.94 6.61 -2.56
C LYS A 79 -1.74 5.18 -3.08
N ARG A 80 -0.61 4.93 -3.74
CA ARG A 80 -0.23 3.62 -4.30
C ARG A 80 -0.38 2.44 -3.34
N TRP A 81 0.05 2.59 -2.09
CA TRP A 81 -0.02 1.50 -1.10
C TRP A 81 -1.47 1.08 -0.81
N ILE A 82 -2.39 2.05 -0.72
CA ILE A 82 -3.83 1.79 -0.53
C ILE A 82 -4.43 1.14 -1.77
N LEU A 83 -4.04 1.60 -2.96
CA LEU A 83 -4.48 1.02 -4.23
C LEU A 83 -3.95 -0.41 -4.44
N TRP A 84 -2.73 -0.70 -3.97
CA TRP A 84 -2.14 -2.04 -3.94
C TRP A 84 -2.87 -2.96 -2.97
N LEU A 85 -3.21 -2.49 -1.77
CA LEU A 85 -4.05 -3.25 -0.82
C LEU A 85 -5.44 -3.55 -1.39
N HIS A 86 -6.10 -2.57 -2.00
CA HIS A 86 -7.38 -2.78 -2.68
C HIS A 86 -7.27 -3.86 -3.77
N GLY A 87 -6.24 -3.78 -4.64
CA GLY A 87 -5.97 -4.80 -5.66
C GLY A 87 -5.65 -6.19 -5.08
N LEU A 88 -4.91 -6.26 -3.98
CA LEU A 88 -4.59 -7.52 -3.30
C LEU A 88 -5.85 -8.19 -2.72
N ILE A 89 -6.74 -7.43 -2.09
CA ILE A 89 -7.98 -7.99 -1.52
C ILE A 89 -8.93 -8.43 -2.64
N LEU A 90 -9.05 -7.67 -3.75
CA LEU A 90 -9.80 -8.10 -4.92
C LEU A 90 -9.24 -9.39 -5.54
N LEU A 91 -7.92 -9.54 -5.62
CA LEU A 91 -7.30 -10.78 -6.11
C LEU A 91 -7.65 -11.99 -5.23
N ILE A 92 -7.69 -11.81 -3.90
CA ILE A 92 -8.11 -12.83 -2.94
C ILE A 92 -9.61 -13.14 -3.10
N ALA A 93 -10.46 -12.13 -3.30
CA ALA A 93 -11.90 -12.31 -3.53
C ALA A 93 -12.18 -13.14 -4.78
N ILE A 94 -11.54 -12.80 -5.91
CA ILE A 94 -11.63 -13.55 -7.17
C ILE A 94 -11.17 -15.01 -6.97
N ALA A 95 -10.06 -15.24 -6.25
CA ALA A 95 -9.57 -16.59 -5.97
C ALA A 95 -10.55 -17.41 -5.11
N LEU A 96 -11.17 -16.79 -4.10
CA LEU A 96 -12.22 -17.42 -3.29
C LEU A 96 -13.46 -17.71 -4.13
N GLN A 97 -13.88 -16.80 -5.00
CA GLN A 97 -15.06 -16.97 -5.86
C GLN A 97 -14.86 -18.11 -6.87
N ILE A 98 -13.68 -18.21 -7.48
CA ILE A 98 -13.30 -19.35 -8.33
C ILE A 98 -13.30 -20.66 -7.52
N THR A 99 -12.78 -20.63 -6.29
CA THR A 99 -12.74 -21.82 -5.41
C THR A 99 -14.15 -22.31 -5.05
N VAL A 100 -15.04 -21.40 -4.64
CA VAL A 100 -16.45 -21.72 -4.33
C VAL A 100 -17.17 -22.23 -5.58
N GLY A 101 -16.97 -21.59 -6.74
CA GLY A 101 -17.53 -22.03 -8.01
C GLY A 101 -17.04 -23.43 -8.43
N ALA A 102 -15.76 -23.74 -8.23
CA ALA A 102 -15.20 -25.06 -8.51
C ALA A 102 -15.75 -26.14 -7.57
N ILE A 103 -15.88 -25.85 -6.27
CA ILE A 103 -16.51 -26.74 -5.29
C ILE A 103 -17.96 -27.02 -5.69
N ALA A 104 -18.75 -25.97 -5.97
CA ALA A 104 -20.14 -26.11 -6.42
C ALA A 104 -20.25 -26.95 -7.70
N PHE A 105 -19.35 -26.75 -8.67
CA PHE A 105 -19.30 -27.52 -9.91
C PHE A 105 -18.99 -29.00 -9.69
N VAL A 106 -18.06 -29.34 -8.79
CA VAL A 106 -17.71 -30.74 -8.47
C VAL A 106 -18.87 -31.45 -7.77
N TYR A 107 -19.49 -30.81 -6.76
CA TYR A 107 -20.54 -31.44 -5.97
C TYR A 107 -21.93 -31.45 -6.62
N ARG A 108 -22.15 -30.72 -7.73
CA ARG A 108 -23.45 -30.67 -8.44
C ARG A 108 -24.04 -32.06 -8.79
N ASN A 109 -23.17 -33.05 -9.04
CA ASN A 109 -23.56 -34.43 -9.37
C ASN A 109 -23.59 -35.37 -8.15
N GLN A 110 -23.02 -34.96 -7.01
CA GLN A 110 -22.96 -35.75 -5.76
C GLN A 110 -23.93 -35.23 -4.69
N GLY A 111 -24.70 -34.17 -5.00
CA GLY A 111 -25.59 -33.49 -4.06
C GLY A 111 -26.52 -34.44 -3.30
N ASN A 112 -27.02 -35.50 -3.93
CA ASN A 112 -27.96 -36.45 -3.34
C ASN A 112 -27.36 -37.18 -2.12
N GLU A 113 -26.11 -37.68 -2.24
CA GLU A 113 -25.43 -38.41 -1.16
C GLU A 113 -24.95 -37.47 -0.06
N VAL A 114 -24.52 -36.26 -0.43
CA VAL A 114 -24.13 -35.20 0.53
C VAL A 114 -25.35 -34.74 1.34
N LEU A 115 -26.51 -34.56 0.67
CA LEU A 115 -27.75 -34.10 1.28
C LEU A 115 -28.36 -35.18 2.19
N ASP A 116 -28.33 -36.46 1.79
CA ASP A 116 -28.77 -37.58 2.66
C ASP A 116 -27.94 -37.66 3.95
N LYS A 117 -26.60 -37.57 3.84
CA LYS A 117 -25.69 -37.55 4.99
C LYS A 117 -25.87 -36.30 5.86
N ALA A 118 -26.25 -35.17 5.27
CA ALA A 118 -26.59 -33.96 6.01
C ALA A 118 -27.92 -34.12 6.74
N TRP A 119 -28.95 -34.68 6.09
CA TRP A 119 -30.26 -34.95 6.67
C TRP A 119 -30.16 -35.92 7.85
N ASP A 120 -29.48 -37.05 7.69
CA ASP A 120 -29.22 -38.01 8.78
C ASP A 120 -28.50 -37.37 9.99
N ARG A 121 -27.52 -36.51 9.73
CA ARG A 121 -26.79 -35.80 10.80
C ARG A 121 -27.71 -34.84 11.55
N VAL A 122 -28.48 -34.01 10.82
CA VAL A 122 -29.38 -33.02 11.41
C VAL A 122 -30.52 -33.72 12.16
N PHE A 123 -31.15 -34.74 11.57
CA PHE A 123 -32.19 -35.56 12.20
C PHE A 123 -31.75 -36.15 13.55
N ARG A 124 -30.48 -36.56 13.69
CA ARG A 124 -29.93 -37.09 14.95
C ARG A 124 -29.51 -36.01 15.95
N SER A 125 -29.17 -34.80 15.50
CA SER A 125 -28.63 -33.75 16.38
C SER A 125 -29.67 -32.71 16.81
N ASP A 126 -30.53 -32.27 15.90
CA ASP A 126 -31.61 -31.32 16.18
C ASP A 126 -32.81 -31.59 15.25
N PRO A 127 -33.77 -32.42 15.70
CA PRO A 127 -34.98 -32.73 14.93
C PRO A 127 -35.84 -31.50 14.59
N ARG A 128 -35.70 -30.38 15.29
CA ARG A 128 -36.50 -29.17 15.01
C ARG A 128 -36.12 -28.55 13.67
N VAL A 129 -34.85 -28.63 13.30
CA VAL A 129 -34.37 -28.17 11.99
C VAL A 129 -34.96 -29.02 10.86
N ILE A 130 -35.22 -30.31 11.09
CA ILE A 130 -35.95 -31.15 10.12
C ILE A 130 -37.40 -30.68 10.00
N GLN A 131 -38.09 -30.45 11.11
CA GLN A 131 -39.47 -29.94 11.12
C GLN A 131 -39.59 -28.58 10.40
N ASP A 132 -38.64 -27.67 10.61
CA ASP A 132 -38.58 -26.38 9.91
C ASP A 132 -38.34 -26.58 8.39
N LEU A 133 -37.43 -27.48 8.00
CA LEU A 133 -37.17 -27.81 6.59
C LEU A 133 -38.39 -28.44 5.91
N GLU A 134 -39.08 -29.37 6.57
CA GLU A 134 -40.32 -29.99 6.09
C GLU A 134 -41.42 -28.94 5.87
N SER A 135 -41.56 -27.98 6.79
CA SER A 135 -42.49 -26.85 6.64
C SER A 135 -42.08 -25.86 5.56
N ILE A 136 -40.79 -25.60 5.36
CA ILE A 136 -40.27 -24.66 4.35
C ILE A 136 -40.41 -25.23 2.93
N PHE A 137 -40.11 -26.51 2.75
CA PHE A 137 -40.13 -27.19 1.46
C PHE A 137 -41.44 -27.93 1.16
N GLN A 138 -42.42 -27.88 2.07
CA GLN A 138 -43.76 -28.49 1.93
C GLN A 138 -43.73 -29.98 1.58
N CYS A 139 -43.00 -30.73 2.39
CA CYS A 139 -42.67 -32.14 2.19
C CYS A 139 -42.54 -32.84 3.55
N CYS A 140 -42.54 -34.18 3.57
CA CYS A 140 -42.24 -34.95 4.78
C CYS A 140 -41.21 -36.04 4.46
N GLY A 141 -40.28 -36.27 5.37
CA GLY A 141 -39.18 -37.23 5.25
C GLY A 141 -38.22 -36.93 4.09
N PHE A 142 -37.11 -37.68 4.01
CA PHE A 142 -36.09 -37.42 2.98
C PHE A 142 -36.40 -38.09 1.64
N GLU A 143 -36.32 -39.43 1.55
CA GLU A 143 -36.69 -40.16 0.32
C GLU A 143 -38.20 -40.23 0.13
N ASN A 144 -38.94 -40.36 1.22
CA ASN A 144 -40.38 -40.62 1.25
C ASN A 144 -40.97 -40.16 2.58
N VAL A 145 -42.30 -40.07 2.63
CA VAL A 145 -43.07 -39.48 3.74
C VAL A 145 -42.91 -40.14 5.12
N LEU A 146 -42.25 -41.31 5.21
CA LEU A 146 -41.95 -42.01 6.46
C LEU A 146 -40.45 -42.09 6.77
N ASP A 147 -39.58 -41.66 5.85
CA ASP A 147 -38.13 -41.71 6.02
C ASP A 147 -37.61 -40.50 6.81
N ARG A 148 -37.35 -40.69 8.12
CA ARG A 148 -36.76 -39.67 9.00
C ARG A 148 -37.58 -38.36 9.06
N ALA A 149 -38.90 -38.47 9.07
CA ALA A 149 -39.84 -37.33 9.16
C ALA A 149 -40.06 -36.84 10.61
N VAL A 150 -40.30 -35.53 10.82
CA VAL A 150 -40.42 -34.93 12.16
C VAL A 150 -41.54 -33.86 12.25
N PRO A 151 -42.69 -34.15 12.91
CA PRO A 151 -43.05 -35.40 13.57
C PRO A 151 -43.39 -36.51 12.56
N VAL A 152 -43.45 -37.76 13.02
CA VAL A 152 -43.88 -38.91 12.20
C VAL A 152 -45.31 -38.73 11.65
N THR A 153 -46.12 -37.86 12.27
CA THR A 153 -47.47 -37.48 11.81
C THR A 153 -47.50 -36.39 10.73
N CYS A 154 -46.36 -35.80 10.36
CA CYS A 154 -46.23 -34.75 9.32
C CYS A 154 -47.13 -34.99 8.08
N PRO A 155 -47.20 -36.21 7.49
CA PRO A 155 -48.00 -36.44 6.28
C PRO A 155 -49.51 -36.35 6.53
N LEU A 156 -49.97 -36.67 7.75
CA LEU A 156 -51.38 -36.57 8.14
C LEU A 156 -51.76 -35.14 8.56
N ASP A 157 -50.88 -34.49 9.32
CA ASP A 157 -51.14 -33.14 9.86
C ASP A 157 -51.08 -32.07 8.75
N HIS A 158 -50.12 -32.17 7.83
CA HIS A 158 -49.88 -31.17 6.79
C HIS A 158 -50.29 -31.58 5.37
N HIS A 159 -50.74 -32.82 5.16
CA HIS A 159 -51.12 -33.37 3.84
C HIS A 159 -49.99 -33.36 2.79
N TYR A 160 -48.72 -33.31 3.20
CA TYR A 160 -47.58 -33.41 2.29
C TYR A 160 -47.33 -34.88 1.92
N MET A 161 -47.44 -35.18 0.63
CA MET A 161 -47.40 -36.56 0.10
C MET A 161 -46.09 -36.91 -0.64
N THR A 162 -45.08 -36.04 -0.58
CA THR A 162 -43.78 -36.20 -1.25
C THR A 162 -42.62 -36.11 -0.27
N GLY A 163 -41.55 -36.84 -0.58
CA GLY A 163 -40.27 -36.74 0.12
C GLY A 163 -39.56 -35.43 -0.19
N CYS A 164 -38.84 -34.87 0.78
CA CYS A 164 -38.16 -33.58 0.65
C CYS A 164 -37.01 -33.57 -0.34
N ARG A 165 -36.45 -34.73 -0.73
CA ARG A 165 -35.34 -34.84 -1.67
C ARG A 165 -35.53 -34.00 -2.94
N GLU A 166 -36.65 -34.15 -3.64
CA GLU A 166 -36.87 -33.51 -4.95
C GLU A 166 -37.11 -32.00 -4.83
N ASN A 167 -37.93 -31.59 -3.85
CA ASN A 167 -38.22 -30.18 -3.58
C ASN A 167 -36.95 -29.42 -3.18
N ILE A 168 -36.15 -30.01 -2.29
CA ILE A 168 -34.85 -29.45 -1.87
C ILE A 168 -33.89 -29.38 -3.06
N GLN A 169 -33.73 -30.46 -3.84
CA GLN A 169 -32.83 -30.46 -5.00
C GLN A 169 -33.19 -29.41 -6.05
N THR A 170 -34.49 -29.26 -6.35
CA THR A 170 -34.98 -28.26 -7.32
C THR A 170 -34.68 -26.85 -6.82
N ALA A 171 -35.04 -26.55 -5.56
CA ALA A 171 -34.76 -25.24 -4.95
C ALA A 171 -33.26 -24.93 -4.85
N PHE A 172 -32.40 -25.93 -4.58
CA PHE A 172 -30.95 -25.77 -4.62
C PHE A 172 -30.43 -25.53 -6.03
N GLN A 173 -30.94 -26.21 -7.06
CA GLN A 173 -30.53 -26.00 -8.45
C GLN A 173 -30.88 -24.58 -8.94
N ASP A 174 -32.12 -24.14 -8.71
CA ASP A 174 -32.57 -22.78 -9.07
C ASP A 174 -31.74 -21.72 -8.32
N SER A 175 -31.51 -21.93 -7.02
CA SER A 175 -30.68 -21.03 -6.20
C SER A 175 -29.22 -21.01 -6.65
N LEU A 176 -28.62 -22.16 -6.97
CA LEU A 176 -27.25 -22.24 -7.46
C LEU A 176 -27.08 -21.58 -8.82
N GLN A 177 -28.09 -21.67 -9.71
CA GLN A 177 -28.08 -20.93 -10.98
C GLN A 177 -28.12 -19.42 -10.75
N ALA A 178 -29.01 -18.94 -9.88
CA ALA A 178 -29.09 -17.51 -9.53
C ALA A 178 -27.79 -17.00 -8.88
N ILE A 179 -27.26 -17.71 -7.88
CA ILE A 179 -25.99 -17.41 -7.21
C ILE A 179 -24.82 -17.44 -8.21
N GLY A 180 -24.82 -18.38 -9.15
CA GLY A 180 -23.81 -18.48 -10.20
C GLY A 180 -23.80 -17.27 -11.14
N VAL A 181 -24.97 -16.80 -11.58
CA VAL A 181 -25.11 -15.60 -12.41
C VAL A 181 -24.68 -14.34 -11.66
N ILE A 182 -25.15 -14.17 -10.41
CA ILE A 182 -24.76 -13.04 -9.54
C ILE A 182 -23.24 -13.07 -9.31
N GLY A 183 -22.67 -14.23 -9.03
CA GLY A 183 -21.23 -14.43 -8.87
C GLY A 183 -20.43 -14.05 -10.12
N ALA A 184 -20.85 -14.48 -11.30
CA ALA A 184 -20.19 -14.12 -12.56
C ALA A 184 -20.21 -12.60 -12.82
N ILE A 185 -21.31 -11.92 -12.51
CA ILE A 185 -21.43 -10.46 -12.61
C ILE A 185 -20.47 -9.78 -11.62
N LEU A 186 -20.44 -10.23 -10.37
CA LEU A 186 -19.53 -9.72 -9.34
C LEU A 186 -18.06 -9.90 -9.75
N GLY A 187 -17.65 -11.09 -10.18
CA GLY A 187 -16.29 -11.36 -10.63
C GLY A 187 -15.90 -10.50 -11.86
N GLY A 188 -16.84 -10.17 -12.73
CA GLY A 188 -16.64 -9.20 -13.81
C GLY A 188 -16.38 -7.78 -13.30
N ILE A 189 -17.15 -7.31 -12.31
CA ILE A 189 -16.96 -6.00 -11.66
C ILE A 189 -15.61 -5.96 -10.91
N GLU A 190 -15.28 -7.02 -10.18
CA GLU A 190 -13.99 -7.18 -9.48
C GLU A 190 -12.82 -7.14 -10.46
N LEU A 191 -12.92 -7.85 -11.60
CA LEU A 191 -11.89 -7.85 -12.64
C LEU A 191 -11.69 -6.45 -13.27
N VAL A 192 -12.78 -5.75 -13.62
CA VAL A 192 -12.71 -4.36 -14.10
C VAL A 192 -12.07 -3.44 -13.06
N SER A 193 -12.43 -3.61 -11.79
CA SER A 193 -11.87 -2.81 -10.69
C SER A 193 -10.38 -3.09 -10.47
N LEU A 194 -9.97 -4.36 -10.53
CA LEU A 194 -8.59 -4.80 -10.41
C LEU A 194 -7.72 -4.30 -11.57
N LEU A 195 -8.21 -4.40 -12.81
CA LEU A 195 -7.53 -3.86 -13.99
C LEU A 195 -7.39 -2.34 -13.92
N GLY A 196 -8.46 -1.64 -13.52
CA GLY A 196 -8.45 -0.20 -13.27
C GLY A 196 -7.44 0.21 -12.20
N ALA A 197 -7.41 -0.51 -11.07
CA ALA A 197 -6.45 -0.31 -9.99
C ALA A 197 -5.01 -0.59 -10.44
N ALA A 198 -4.75 -1.64 -11.23
CA ALA A 198 -3.42 -1.95 -11.77
C ALA A 198 -2.92 -0.88 -12.74
N ILE A 199 -3.78 -0.38 -13.64
CA ILE A 199 -3.45 0.72 -14.57
C ILE A 199 -3.12 2.01 -13.79
N LEU A 200 -3.94 2.36 -12.79
CA LEU A 200 -3.69 3.52 -11.93
C LEU A 200 -2.42 3.33 -11.09
N TYR A 201 -2.17 2.13 -10.55
CA TYR A 201 -0.96 1.81 -9.79
C TYR A 201 0.29 2.02 -10.64
N HIS A 202 0.39 1.40 -11.82
CA HIS A 202 1.54 1.54 -12.71
C HIS A 202 1.74 2.98 -13.20
N ARG A 203 0.64 3.72 -13.47
CA ARG A 203 0.71 5.14 -13.85
C ARG A 203 1.24 6.01 -12.72
N PHE A 204 0.70 5.83 -11.51
CA PHE A 204 1.25 6.51 -10.35
C PHE A 204 2.71 6.12 -10.16
N ASP A 205 3.08 4.85 -10.33
CA ASP A 205 4.42 4.35 -10.09
C ASP A 205 5.48 5.03 -10.96
N LYS A 206 5.26 5.00 -12.27
CA LYS A 206 6.03 5.74 -13.26
C LYS A 206 6.20 7.22 -12.88
N GLN A 207 5.16 7.89 -12.40
CA GLN A 207 5.24 9.30 -11.99
C GLN A 207 6.05 9.59 -10.71
N LYS A 208 6.42 8.60 -9.88
CA LYS A 208 7.45 8.84 -8.83
C LYS A 208 8.82 8.51 -9.35
N TYR A 209 8.97 7.43 -10.12
CA TYR A 209 10.24 7.12 -10.76
C TYR A 209 10.76 8.28 -11.62
N GLU A 210 9.87 8.90 -12.42
CA GLU A 210 10.19 10.12 -13.19
C GLU A 210 10.60 11.29 -12.27
N ARG A 211 9.86 11.56 -11.19
CA ARG A 211 10.21 12.62 -10.23
C ARG A 211 11.53 12.37 -9.50
N GLU A 212 11.76 11.16 -8.98
CA GLU A 212 12.99 10.78 -8.29
C GLU A 212 14.21 10.84 -9.24
N ARG A 213 14.02 10.47 -10.51
CA ARG A 213 15.06 10.62 -11.53
C ARG A 213 15.34 12.10 -11.82
N ASP A 214 14.32 12.91 -12.08
CA ASP A 214 14.47 14.32 -12.43
C ASP A 214 15.06 15.13 -11.24
N GLU A 215 14.69 14.78 -9.99
CA GLU A 215 15.31 15.29 -8.76
C GLU A 215 16.78 14.85 -8.61
N GLY A 216 17.10 13.60 -8.97
CA GLY A 216 18.45 13.07 -9.01
C GLY A 216 19.34 13.76 -10.04
N GLU A 217 18.84 13.97 -11.26
CA GLU A 217 19.51 14.72 -12.33
C GLU A 217 19.77 16.18 -11.90
N ALA A 218 18.76 16.85 -11.33
CA ALA A 218 18.92 18.22 -10.82
C ALA A 218 19.95 18.32 -9.67
N THR A 219 20.02 17.30 -8.81
CA THR A 219 21.01 17.24 -7.71
C THR A 219 22.42 16.99 -8.24
N LEU A 220 22.58 16.08 -9.22
CA LEU A 220 23.85 15.82 -9.88
C LEU A 220 24.39 17.04 -10.62
N VAL A 221 23.54 17.75 -11.38
CA VAL A 221 23.92 18.98 -12.08
C VAL A 221 24.41 20.06 -11.11
N ARG A 222 23.77 20.22 -9.95
CA ARG A 222 24.24 21.16 -8.90
C ARG A 222 25.61 20.78 -8.36
N ALA A 223 25.83 19.51 -8.01
CA ALA A 223 27.11 19.03 -7.51
C ALA A 223 28.25 19.21 -8.54
N LEU A 224 27.98 18.99 -9.84
CA LEU A 224 28.95 19.22 -10.91
C LEU A 224 29.27 20.72 -11.09
N LEU A 225 28.27 21.59 -11.02
CA LEU A 225 28.49 23.05 -11.08
C LEU A 225 29.29 23.57 -9.89
N GLU A 226 29.05 23.05 -8.68
CA GLU A 226 29.85 23.38 -7.49
C GLU A 226 31.30 22.93 -7.63
N ALA A 227 31.53 21.70 -8.09
CA ALA A 227 32.88 21.17 -8.34
C ALA A 227 33.65 22.00 -9.38
N GLN A 228 33.01 22.32 -10.52
CA GLN A 228 33.61 23.14 -11.57
C GLN A 228 33.90 24.58 -11.09
N ASN A 229 33.05 25.14 -10.24
CA ASN A 229 33.27 26.46 -9.66
C ASN A 229 34.45 26.47 -8.66
N VAL A 230 34.57 25.43 -7.83
CA VAL A 230 35.73 25.25 -6.93
C VAL A 230 37.04 25.09 -7.71
N GLU A 231 37.04 24.32 -8.80
CA GLU A 231 38.22 24.15 -9.66
C GLU A 231 38.66 25.49 -10.29
N ARG A 232 37.72 26.29 -10.82
CA ARG A 232 37.99 27.66 -11.29
C ARG A 232 38.62 28.54 -10.20
N GLN A 233 38.08 28.52 -8.98
CA GLN A 233 38.62 29.30 -7.86
C GLN A 233 40.05 28.87 -7.49
N ILE A 234 40.37 27.57 -7.57
CA ILE A 234 41.73 27.05 -7.33
C ILE A 234 42.70 27.50 -8.42
N GLU A 235 42.30 27.53 -9.70
CA GLU A 235 43.13 28.07 -10.78
C GLU A 235 43.41 29.57 -10.61
N GLU A 236 42.38 30.36 -10.28
CA GLU A 236 42.48 31.81 -10.05
C GLU A 236 43.46 32.11 -8.89
N ALA A 237 43.30 31.43 -7.76
CA ALA A 237 44.19 31.55 -6.61
C ALA A 237 45.63 31.09 -6.90
N ARG A 238 45.83 30.09 -7.79
CA ARG A 238 47.17 29.70 -8.26
C ARG A 238 47.80 30.80 -9.13
N ARG A 239 47.07 31.35 -10.11
CA ARG A 239 47.53 32.45 -10.96
C ARG A 239 47.89 33.71 -10.16
N GLU A 240 47.16 34.01 -9.10
CA GLU A 240 47.51 35.08 -8.16
C GLU A 240 48.83 34.84 -7.44
N ARG A 241 49.01 33.62 -6.90
CA ARG A 241 50.25 33.24 -6.22
C ARG A 241 51.46 33.30 -7.15
N ASP A 242 51.34 32.77 -8.37
CA ASP A 242 52.44 32.75 -9.34
C ASP A 242 52.84 34.18 -9.76
N ARG A 243 51.89 35.12 -9.86
CA ARG A 243 52.17 36.55 -10.05
C ARG A 243 52.92 37.16 -8.87
N ASP A 244 52.47 36.96 -7.63
CA ASP A 244 53.15 37.50 -6.43
C ASP A 244 54.58 36.95 -6.29
N VAL A 245 54.79 35.65 -6.54
CA VAL A 245 56.14 35.05 -6.57
C VAL A 245 57.03 35.70 -7.63
N SER A 246 56.51 35.93 -8.84
CA SER A 246 57.24 36.61 -9.93
C SER A 246 57.60 38.06 -9.57
N TYR A 247 56.66 38.83 -9.01
CA TYR A 247 56.92 40.20 -8.56
C TYR A 247 57.97 40.27 -7.44
N ARG A 248 57.96 39.33 -6.49
CA ARG A 248 58.98 39.25 -5.43
C ARG A 248 60.36 38.92 -5.99
N ALA A 249 60.46 37.98 -6.94
CA ALA A 249 61.72 37.66 -7.60
C ALA A 249 62.29 38.87 -8.36
N LEU A 250 61.45 39.58 -9.12
CA LEU A 250 61.84 40.79 -9.83
C LEU A 250 62.32 41.89 -8.87
N ALA A 251 61.60 42.12 -7.76
CA ALA A 251 61.97 43.10 -6.75
C ALA A 251 63.31 42.76 -6.06
N GLN A 252 63.57 41.48 -5.79
CA GLN A 252 64.85 41.02 -5.27
C GLN A 252 66.00 41.23 -6.27
N GLN A 253 65.77 40.94 -7.56
CA GLN A 253 66.76 41.13 -8.61
C GLN A 253 67.11 42.61 -8.83
N VAL A 254 66.10 43.49 -8.88
CA VAL A 254 66.30 44.94 -8.97
C VAL A 254 67.07 45.45 -7.75
N ARG A 255 66.73 45.01 -6.54
CA ARG A 255 67.44 45.40 -5.31
C ARG A 255 68.91 44.94 -5.31
N ALA A 256 69.21 43.75 -5.83
CA ALA A 256 70.59 43.29 -5.97
C ALA A 256 71.38 44.15 -6.97
N GLN A 257 70.78 44.50 -8.11
CA GLN A 257 71.40 45.39 -9.11
C GLN A 257 71.63 46.81 -8.59
N THR A 258 70.69 47.39 -7.83
CA THR A 258 70.88 48.73 -7.27
C THR A 258 71.96 48.79 -6.20
N LEU A 259 72.11 47.73 -5.38
CA LEU A 259 73.20 47.62 -4.41
C LEU A 259 74.57 47.51 -5.08
N ALA A 260 74.71 46.64 -6.09
CA ALA A 260 75.97 46.50 -6.84
C ALA A 260 76.39 47.83 -7.51
N ARG A 261 75.42 48.55 -8.09
CA ARG A 261 75.68 49.87 -8.69
C ARG A 261 76.07 50.94 -7.66
N ALA A 262 75.45 50.94 -6.48
CA ALA A 262 75.81 51.86 -5.39
C ALA A 262 77.21 51.59 -4.81
N GLU A 263 77.68 50.34 -4.90
CA GLU A 263 79.05 49.95 -4.54
C GLU A 263 80.06 50.45 -5.61
N GLU A 264 79.77 50.31 -6.91
CA GLU A 264 80.59 50.86 -8.00
C GLU A 264 80.69 52.40 -7.96
N GLU A 265 79.58 53.10 -7.65
CA GLU A 265 79.54 54.56 -7.52
C GLU A 265 80.14 55.07 -6.18
N GLY A 266 80.69 54.19 -5.34
CA GLY A 266 81.44 54.54 -4.12
C GLY A 266 80.59 55.11 -2.98
N LEU A 267 79.26 54.95 -3.03
CA LEU A 267 78.30 55.55 -2.09
C LEU A 267 78.12 54.75 -0.79
N LEU A 268 78.66 53.54 -0.70
CA LEU A 268 78.53 52.66 0.47
C LEU A 268 79.83 52.64 1.30
N ALA A 269 79.86 53.45 2.37
CA ALA A 269 80.94 53.38 3.36
C ALA A 269 80.86 52.09 4.18
N ARG A 270 81.99 51.39 4.28
CA ARG A 270 82.14 50.10 4.96
C ARG A 270 82.30 50.27 6.48
N GLU A 271 81.21 50.16 7.23
CA GLU A 271 81.27 49.83 8.67
C GLU A 271 81.41 48.31 8.88
N GLY A 272 82.05 47.88 9.96
CA GLY A 272 82.23 46.46 10.23
C GLY A 272 82.35 46.08 11.72
N GLY A 273 81.64 44.99 12.08
CA GLY A 273 82.18 43.94 12.95
C GLY A 273 81.71 43.84 14.42
N GLY A 274 81.09 42.68 14.77
CA GLY A 274 80.82 42.19 16.13
C GLY A 274 79.36 42.39 16.62
N GLY A 275 78.65 41.49 17.29
CA GLY A 275 78.96 40.21 17.97
C GLY A 275 78.38 40.25 19.42
N VAL A 276 77.80 39.21 20.03
CA VAL A 276 77.56 37.79 19.69
C VAL A 276 76.30 37.30 20.45
N GLY A 277 75.48 36.38 19.90
CA GLY A 277 74.41 35.72 20.67
C GLY A 277 73.51 34.77 19.85
N GLY A 278 73.65 33.47 20.03
CA GLY A 278 72.81 32.45 19.35
C GLY A 278 71.96 31.64 20.33
N ILE A 279 70.96 30.90 19.80
CA ILE A 279 70.46 29.62 20.34
C ILE A 279 69.56 28.90 19.30
N ALA A 280 69.74 27.58 19.22
CA ALA A 280 68.86 26.55 18.65
C ALA A 280 68.35 26.65 17.21
N SER A 281 68.93 25.82 16.33
CA SER A 281 68.09 24.97 15.48
C SER A 281 67.32 23.98 16.35
N ASN A 282 66.03 23.78 16.10
CA ASN A 282 65.43 22.47 16.30
C ASN A 282 64.35 22.20 15.24
N GLY A 283 64.54 21.15 14.46
CA GLY A 283 63.52 20.63 13.56
C GLY A 283 62.72 19.56 14.28
N GLN A 284 61.51 19.88 14.75
CA GLN A 284 60.63 18.85 15.28
C GLN A 284 59.13 19.11 15.05
N SER A 285 58.58 18.30 14.14
CA SER A 285 57.27 17.64 14.24
C SER A 285 56.16 18.36 15.03
N ARG A 286 55.23 19.00 14.29
CA ARG A 286 53.80 19.02 14.67
C ARG A 286 53.05 17.92 13.92
N LYS A 287 53.34 16.65 14.26
CA LYS A 287 52.33 15.57 14.10
C LYS A 287 51.28 15.72 15.21
N GLY A 288 50.07 15.28 14.90
CA GLY A 288 48.86 15.64 15.62
C GLY A 288 48.82 15.31 17.11
N ALA A 289 48.09 16.15 17.85
CA ALA A 289 47.38 15.77 19.06
C ALA A 289 45.88 15.83 18.74
N ARG A 290 45.33 14.68 18.36
CA ARG A 290 43.89 14.38 18.45
C ARG A 290 43.69 13.62 19.76
N ASP A 291 42.44 13.55 20.23
CA ASP A 291 42.01 12.85 21.45
C ASP A 291 42.31 13.61 22.77
N GLY A 292 41.40 13.74 23.73
CA GLY A 292 39.98 13.34 23.77
C GLY A 292 39.29 13.95 25.01
N GLY A 293 37.97 13.99 25.14
CA GLY A 293 36.93 13.59 24.21
C GLY A 293 35.59 13.34 24.92
N ARG A 294 34.47 13.40 24.19
CA ARG A 294 33.33 12.51 24.42
C ARG A 294 32.41 12.39 23.18
N VAL A 295 32.55 11.26 22.51
CA VAL A 295 31.56 10.56 21.65
C VAL A 295 30.30 10.26 22.51
N PRO A 296 29.03 10.17 22.01
CA PRO A 296 28.65 9.56 20.72
C PRO A 296 27.54 10.19 19.84
N ARG A 297 27.66 9.85 18.54
CA ARG A 297 26.62 9.37 17.57
C ARG A 297 25.51 10.31 17.05
N ASP A 298 25.30 10.17 15.75
CA ASP A 298 24.10 10.56 15.00
C ASP A 298 22.83 9.87 15.53
N PRO A 299 21.65 10.35 15.10
CA PRO A 299 20.93 9.50 14.15
C PRO A 299 20.28 10.25 12.96
N PRO A 300 19.95 9.54 11.87
CA PRO A 300 19.13 10.02 10.75
C PRO A 300 17.61 9.87 11.08
N PRO A 301 16.66 10.16 10.16
CA PRO A 301 15.35 10.70 10.52
C PRO A 301 14.22 9.65 10.62
N TYR A 302 13.16 9.98 11.38
CA TYR A 302 11.73 9.86 11.02
C TYR A 302 10.90 10.40 12.22
N GLY A 303 9.69 10.91 11.97
CA GLY A 303 8.83 11.47 13.03
C GLY A 303 7.82 10.47 13.60
N THR A 304 7.17 10.84 14.71
CA THR A 304 5.91 10.26 15.18
C THR A 304 5.11 11.28 15.98
N PHE A 305 3.81 11.35 15.65
CA PHE A 305 2.67 11.44 16.56
C PHE A 305 2.77 12.31 17.83
N ASP A 306 2.05 13.43 17.80
CA ASP A 306 1.47 14.03 19.00
C ASP A 306 0.03 13.54 19.16
N SER A 307 -0.31 13.05 20.36
CA SER A 307 -1.66 12.61 20.71
C SER A 307 -1.94 12.89 22.18
N THR A 308 -2.49 14.07 22.47
CA THR A 308 -3.59 14.29 23.45
C THR A 308 -3.93 15.78 23.54
N THR A 309 -5.00 16.19 22.86
CA THR A 309 -6.06 17.04 23.45
C THR A 309 -7.35 16.80 22.69
#